data_AF-A0A7W8QGC7-F1
#
_entry.id   AF-A0A7W8QGC7-F1
#
_cell.length_a   1.000
_cell.length_b   1.000
_cell.length_c   1.000
_cell.angle_alpha   90.00
_cell.angle_beta   90.00
_cell.angle_gamma   90.00
#
_symmetry.space_group_name_H-M   'P 1'
#
loop_
_entity.id
_entity.type
_entity.pdbx_description
1 polymer ?
#
loop_
_entity_poly.entity_id
_entity_poly.type
_entity_poly.pdbx_seq_one_letter_code
_entity_poly.pdbx_strand_id
1 'polypeptide(L)'
;MGNKMRGVKAMVDRSRAEHIESPSMYRRELVQISLEEVTMPQISVINESSDYSGADVKSMLDAFGEQWNNDLKPIWNLEPAAFSFVAKGTPPPAGSWWVVFLDNSDQATALAYHDLTNEGLPISKVFVRTILADKASVSVGATHEICEMAVDPFINSAYQDSGGHLLGGRDLRSG
;
A
#
# COMPACT_ATOMS: atom_id res chain seq x y z
N MET A 1 23.32 -55.21 -20.61
CA MET A 1 24.46 -55.77 -19.85
C MET A 1 25.77 -55.47 -20.58
N GLY A 2 26.72 -54.84 -19.89
CA GLY A 2 28.18 -54.96 -20.10
C GLY A 2 28.82 -54.41 -21.38
N ASN A 3 29.59 -53.32 -21.28
CA ASN A 3 31.07 -53.31 -21.36
C ASN A 3 31.57 -51.85 -21.21
N LYS A 4 32.22 -51.47 -20.11
CA LYS A 4 33.68 -51.47 -19.87
C LYS A 4 34.53 -50.61 -20.83
N MET A 5 34.99 -49.49 -20.25
CA MET A 5 36.38 -49.02 -20.16
C MET A 5 37.14 -48.43 -21.36
N ARG A 6 37.59 -47.18 -21.09
CA ARG A 6 38.97 -46.64 -21.21
C ARG A 6 39.53 -46.29 -22.61
N GLY A 7 39.73 -44.99 -22.83
CA GLY A 7 41.08 -44.41 -22.73
C GLY A 7 41.74 -43.80 -23.99
N VAL A 8 42.24 -42.57 -23.79
CA VAL A 8 43.54 -42.00 -24.28
C VAL A 8 43.59 -41.27 -25.65
N LYS A 9 43.79 -39.92 -25.59
CA LYS A 9 44.84 -39.03 -26.20
C LYS A 9 45.50 -39.48 -27.53
N ALA A 10 45.93 -38.65 -28.50
CA ALA A 10 46.25 -37.23 -28.65
C ALA A 10 46.57 -36.96 -30.17
N MET A 11 46.22 -35.81 -30.76
CA MET A 11 47.11 -34.70 -31.24
C MET A 11 47.78 -34.81 -32.64
N VAL A 12 48.09 -33.63 -33.21
CA VAL A 12 48.82 -33.25 -34.45
C VAL A 12 47.84 -32.75 -35.55
N ASP A 13 47.89 -31.52 -36.10
CA ASP A 13 49.04 -30.73 -36.56
C ASP A 13 48.79 -29.19 -36.63
N ARG A 14 49.86 -28.42 -36.91
CA ARG A 14 50.06 -26.97 -36.73
C ARG A 14 49.54 -26.04 -37.86
N SER A 15 49.03 -24.88 -37.40
CA SER A 15 49.09 -23.48 -37.91
C SER A 15 48.92 -23.13 -39.40
N ARG A 16 47.89 -22.31 -39.70
CA ARG A 16 48.02 -21.07 -40.48
C ARG A 16 46.78 -20.15 -40.35
N ALA A 17 47.05 -18.86 -40.08
CA ALA A 17 46.28 -17.65 -40.40
C ALA A 17 44.81 -17.48 -39.92
N GLU A 18 44.67 -16.61 -38.92
CA GLU A 18 43.64 -15.60 -38.68
C GLU A 18 42.39 -15.58 -39.59
N HIS A 19 41.21 -15.84 -38.99
CA HIS A 19 40.02 -15.04 -39.25
C HIS A 19 39.10 -15.02 -38.03
N ILE A 20 38.65 -13.81 -37.72
CA ILE A 20 37.87 -13.39 -36.57
C ILE A 20 36.44 -13.92 -36.73
N GLU A 21 35.94 -14.65 -35.74
CA GLU A 21 34.63 -14.41 -35.11
C GLU A 21 34.40 -15.42 -33.97
N SER A 22 34.25 -14.92 -32.75
CA SER A 22 33.78 -15.70 -31.60
C SER A 22 32.25 -15.61 -31.51
N PRO A 23 31.50 -16.72 -31.56
CA PRO A 23 30.18 -16.75 -30.95
C PRO A 23 30.37 -17.02 -29.45
N SER A 24 30.36 -15.93 -28.67
CA SER A 24 30.35 -16.01 -27.21
C SER A 24 29.08 -16.73 -26.75
N MET A 25 29.33 -17.92 -26.25
CA MET A 25 28.46 -18.87 -25.57
C MET A 25 27.86 -18.26 -24.28
N TYR A 26 26.91 -17.32 -24.39
CA TYR A 26 26.06 -16.90 -23.27
C TYR A 26 24.65 -16.54 -23.75
N ARG A 27 23.88 -17.57 -24.11
CA ARG A 27 22.41 -17.48 -24.04
C ARG A 27 22.04 -17.44 -22.56
N ARG A 28 21.98 -16.24 -21.99
CA ARG A 28 21.24 -16.00 -20.75
C ARG A 28 19.84 -15.59 -21.18
N GLU A 29 18.93 -16.55 -21.13
CA GLU A 29 17.50 -16.30 -21.13
C GLU A 29 17.23 -15.39 -19.91
N LEU A 30 17.06 -14.10 -20.18
CA LEU A 30 16.60 -13.15 -19.19
C LEU A 30 15.19 -13.60 -18.82
N VAL A 31 15.07 -14.31 -17.70
CA VAL A 31 13.80 -14.40 -16.99
C VAL A 31 13.47 -12.97 -16.62
N GLN A 32 12.61 -12.35 -17.43
CA GLN A 32 11.96 -11.09 -17.15
C GLN A 32 11.15 -11.32 -15.88
N ILE A 33 11.76 -11.10 -14.71
CA ILE A 33 11.01 -10.99 -13.47
C ILE A 33 10.15 -9.75 -13.70
N SER A 34 8.87 -9.99 -13.96
CA SER A 34 7.85 -8.94 -13.89
C SER A 34 7.95 -8.37 -12.48
N LEU A 35 8.55 -7.20 -12.36
CA LEU A 35 8.24 -6.34 -11.23
C LEU A 35 6.71 -6.25 -11.23
N GLU A 36 6.07 -6.57 -10.11
CA GLU A 36 4.66 -6.26 -9.91
C GLU A 36 4.47 -4.83 -10.40
N GLU A 37 3.53 -4.61 -11.33
CA GLU A 37 3.14 -3.23 -11.62
C GLU A 37 2.78 -2.63 -10.27
N VAL A 38 3.48 -1.56 -9.88
CA VAL A 38 3.08 -0.77 -8.72
C VAL A 38 1.80 -0.09 -9.14
N THR A 39 0.68 -0.80 -8.98
CA THR A 39 -0.62 -0.32 -9.41
C THR A 39 -0.99 0.82 -8.47
N MET A 40 -1.25 1.99 -9.05
CA MET A 40 -1.84 3.15 -8.39
C MET A 40 -2.90 2.70 -7.38
N PRO A 41 -2.71 2.93 -6.05
CA PRO A 41 -3.70 2.53 -5.05
C PRO A 41 -5.10 3.02 -5.40
N GLN A 42 -6.04 2.08 -5.41
CA GLN A 42 -7.46 2.36 -5.54
C GLN A 42 -8.07 2.38 -4.14
N ILE A 43 -8.59 3.53 -3.72
CA ILE A 43 -9.11 3.74 -2.37
C ILE A 43 -10.64 3.89 -2.44
N SER A 44 -11.34 2.95 -1.84
CA SER A 44 -12.79 2.94 -1.68
C SER A 44 -13.21 3.72 -0.44
N VAL A 45 -13.95 4.80 -0.62
CA VAL A 45 -14.52 5.60 0.46
C VAL A 45 -15.95 5.12 0.73
N ILE A 46 -16.15 4.47 1.87
CA ILE A 46 -17.36 3.75 2.24
C ILE A 46 -18.06 4.48 3.39
N ASN A 47 -19.34 4.81 3.23
CA ASN A 47 -20.14 5.40 4.31
C ASN A 47 -21.09 4.37 4.93
N GLU A 48 -20.72 3.84 6.09
CA GLU A 48 -21.59 3.00 6.93
C GLU A 48 -22.21 3.78 8.11
N SER A 49 -21.79 5.02 8.32
CA SER A 49 -22.31 5.87 9.38
C SER A 49 -23.76 6.31 9.11
N SER A 50 -24.54 6.43 10.18
CA SER A 50 -25.86 7.05 10.21
C SER A 50 -25.81 8.53 10.63
N ASP A 51 -24.70 8.99 11.20
CA ASP A 51 -24.50 10.36 11.68
C ASP A 51 -23.86 11.29 10.64
N TYR A 52 -23.48 10.77 9.47
CA TYR A 52 -22.94 11.54 8.35
C TYR A 52 -23.62 11.14 7.04
N SER A 53 -24.03 12.12 6.23
CA SER A 53 -24.68 11.79 4.96
C SER A 53 -23.66 11.33 3.92
N GLY A 54 -24.08 10.50 2.96
CA GLY A 54 -23.24 10.13 1.84
C GLY A 54 -22.79 11.33 0.99
N ALA A 55 -23.58 12.41 0.96
CA ALA A 55 -23.21 13.65 0.27
C ALA A 55 -22.07 14.38 1.01
N ASP A 56 -22.12 14.42 2.34
CA ASP A 56 -21.06 15.02 3.16
C ASP A 56 -19.76 14.22 3.00
N VAL A 57 -19.81 12.88 3.05
CA VAL A 57 -18.64 12.04 2.76
C VAL A 57 -18.10 12.30 1.36
N LYS A 58 -18.98 12.29 0.35
CA LYS A 58 -18.59 12.50 -1.05
C LYS A 58 -17.92 13.86 -1.26
N SER A 59 -18.33 14.88 -0.53
CA SER A 59 -17.75 16.22 -0.62
C SER A 59 -16.28 16.30 -0.19
N MET A 60 -15.79 15.32 0.57
CA MET A 60 -14.40 15.29 1.04
C MET A 60 -13.43 14.62 0.07
N LEU A 61 -13.90 13.92 -0.97
CA LEU A 61 -13.04 13.12 -1.86
C LEU A 61 -11.96 13.95 -2.55
N ASP A 62 -12.31 15.15 -3.01
CA ASP A 62 -11.33 16.03 -3.68
C ASP A 62 -10.23 16.45 -2.69
N ALA A 63 -10.60 16.73 -1.42
CA ALA A 63 -9.62 17.07 -0.38
C ALA A 63 -8.73 15.87 -0.01
N PHE A 64 -9.24 14.65 -0.02
CA PHE A 64 -8.42 13.44 0.18
C PHE A 64 -7.41 13.27 -0.95
N GLY A 65 -7.85 13.48 -2.19
CA GLY A 65 -6.99 13.48 -3.36
C GLY A 65 -5.90 14.55 -3.28
N GLU A 66 -6.23 15.77 -2.86
CA GLU A 66 -5.28 16.87 -2.66
C GLU A 66 -4.24 16.51 -1.60
N GLN A 67 -4.68 16.10 -0.41
CA GLN A 67 -3.80 15.75 0.72
C GLN A 67 -2.82 14.62 0.34
N TRP A 68 -3.30 13.58 -0.34
CA TRP A 68 -2.44 12.48 -0.78
C TRP A 68 -1.49 12.92 -1.90
N ASN A 69 -2.05 13.40 -3.01
CA ASN A 69 -1.33 13.51 -4.27
C ASN A 69 -0.50 14.79 -4.40
N ASN A 70 -0.91 15.87 -3.75
CA ASN A 70 -0.24 17.17 -3.86
C ASN A 70 0.60 17.48 -2.62
N ASP A 71 0.11 17.13 -1.42
CA ASP A 71 0.85 17.45 -0.18
C ASP A 71 1.84 16.34 0.21
N LEU A 72 1.37 15.09 0.35
CA LEU A 72 2.21 14.00 0.88
C LEU A 72 3.13 13.40 -0.17
N LYS A 73 2.59 13.09 -1.35
CA LYS A 73 3.30 12.40 -2.43
C LYS A 73 4.69 12.98 -2.73
N PRO A 74 4.87 14.30 -2.97
CA PRO A 74 6.19 14.83 -3.30
C PRO A 74 7.18 14.79 -2.13
N ILE A 75 6.70 14.77 -0.88
CA ILE A 75 7.54 14.78 0.33
C ILE A 75 8.00 13.37 0.68
N TRP A 76 7.11 12.38 0.54
CA TRP A 76 7.34 10.99 0.94
C TRP A 76 7.65 10.05 -0.24
N ASN A 77 7.75 10.59 -1.47
CA ASN A 77 7.99 9.84 -2.70
C ASN A 77 6.97 8.69 -2.89
N LEU A 78 5.69 9.02 -2.71
CA LEU A 78 4.59 8.06 -2.86
C LEU A 78 4.18 7.91 -4.33
N GLU A 79 3.47 6.83 -4.63
CA GLU A 79 2.67 6.73 -5.85
C GLU A 79 1.36 7.54 -5.70
N PRO A 80 0.79 8.05 -6.81
CA PRO A 80 -0.51 8.69 -6.75
C PRO A 80 -1.59 7.70 -6.30
N ALA A 81 -2.69 8.18 -5.72
CA ALA A 81 -3.84 7.37 -5.36
C ALA A 81 -5.14 7.94 -5.95
N ALA A 82 -6.09 7.06 -6.21
CA ALA A 82 -7.43 7.42 -6.68
C ALA A 82 -8.48 7.08 -5.61
N PHE A 83 -9.32 8.06 -5.29
CA PHE A 83 -10.41 7.91 -4.32
C PHE A 83 -11.75 7.77 -5.05
N SER A 84 -12.55 6.79 -4.66
CA SER A 84 -13.89 6.57 -5.24
C SER A 84 -14.92 6.31 -4.14
N PHE A 85 -16.07 6.97 -4.24
CA PHE A 85 -17.14 6.79 -3.27
C PHE A 85 -17.91 5.50 -3.58
N VAL A 86 -18.07 4.64 -2.58
CA VAL A 86 -18.87 3.42 -2.67
C VAL A 86 -20.22 3.67 -2.02
N ALA A 87 -21.28 3.45 -2.80
CA ALA A 87 -22.64 3.59 -2.30
C ALA A 87 -22.93 2.53 -1.23
N LYS A 88 -23.65 2.93 -0.19
CA LYS A 88 -24.04 2.04 0.91
C LYS A 88 -24.68 0.75 0.41
N GLY A 89 -24.26 -0.39 0.97
CA GLY A 89 -24.74 -1.72 0.57
C GLY A 89 -24.15 -2.25 -0.74
N THR A 90 -23.21 -1.54 -1.35
CA THR A 90 -22.45 -2.00 -2.53
C THR A 90 -21.08 -2.50 -2.07
N PRO A 91 -20.62 -3.68 -2.51
CA PRO A 91 -19.28 -4.13 -2.16
C PRO A 91 -18.21 -3.24 -2.82
N PRO A 92 -17.13 -2.88 -2.11
CA PRO A 92 -16.00 -2.20 -2.72
C PRO A 92 -15.29 -3.12 -3.73
N PRO A 93 -14.62 -2.57 -4.77
CA PRO A 93 -13.82 -3.37 -5.70
C PRO A 93 -12.77 -4.23 -4.97
N ALA A 94 -12.59 -5.46 -5.44
CA ALA A 94 -11.55 -6.34 -4.92
C ALA A 94 -10.16 -5.70 -5.09
N GLY A 95 -9.30 -5.84 -4.08
CA GLY A 95 -7.96 -5.25 -4.09
C GLY A 95 -7.90 -3.76 -3.76
N SER A 96 -9.04 -3.09 -3.54
CA SER A 96 -9.03 -1.68 -3.10
C SER A 96 -8.73 -1.55 -1.61
N TRP A 97 -8.02 -0.49 -1.24
CA TRP A 97 -7.85 -0.05 0.14
C TRP A 97 -9.08 0.72 0.58
N TRP A 98 -9.40 0.78 1.87
CA TRP A 98 -10.66 1.36 2.32
C TRP A 98 -10.49 2.56 3.23
N VAL A 99 -11.38 3.53 3.10
CA VAL A 99 -11.66 4.54 4.13
C VAL A 99 -13.12 4.36 4.51
N VAL A 100 -13.39 3.93 5.74
CA VAL A 100 -14.72 3.54 6.19
C VAL A 100 -15.19 4.47 7.31
N PHE A 101 -16.30 5.16 7.06
CA PHE A 101 -16.99 5.97 8.06
C PHE A 101 -17.97 5.09 8.84
N LEU A 102 -17.78 5.01 10.15
CA LEU A 102 -18.53 4.21 11.11
C LEU A 102 -19.12 5.12 12.18
N ASP A 103 -20.18 4.69 12.86
CA ASP A 103 -20.76 5.51 13.93
C ASP A 103 -19.85 5.57 15.16
N ASN A 104 -19.56 4.42 15.77
CA ASN A 104 -18.91 4.35 17.07
C ASN A 104 -17.56 3.66 16.98
N SER A 105 -16.62 4.14 17.79
CA SER A 105 -15.34 3.46 17.98
C SER A 105 -15.53 2.04 18.50
N ASP A 106 -14.75 1.13 17.95
CA ASP A 106 -14.61 -0.26 18.41
C ASP A 106 -13.40 -0.43 19.35
N GLN A 107 -12.65 0.64 19.62
CA GLN A 107 -11.57 0.72 20.60
C GLN A 107 -11.87 1.81 21.62
N ALA A 108 -11.41 1.64 22.85
CA ALA A 108 -11.51 2.73 23.82
C ALA A 108 -10.74 3.95 23.30
N THR A 109 -11.33 5.14 23.43
CA THR A 109 -10.74 6.46 23.13
C THR A 109 -10.29 6.75 21.70
N ALA A 110 -10.29 5.79 20.78
CA ALA A 110 -9.89 6.03 19.40
C ALA A 110 -10.97 6.82 18.63
N LEU A 111 -10.59 7.96 18.07
CA LEU A 111 -11.45 8.78 17.20
C LEU A 111 -11.46 8.28 15.76
N ALA A 112 -10.30 7.78 15.32
CA ALA A 112 -10.08 7.07 14.07
C ALA A 112 -8.81 6.23 14.24
N TYR A 113 -8.59 5.26 13.34
CA TYR A 113 -7.30 4.58 13.19
C TYR A 113 -7.23 3.88 11.83
N HIS A 114 -6.03 3.59 11.33
CA HIS A 114 -5.83 2.65 10.23
C HIS A 114 -5.36 1.27 10.72
N ASP A 115 -5.75 0.24 9.98
CA ASP A 115 -5.51 -1.17 10.25
C ASP A 115 -5.41 -1.93 8.91
N LEU A 116 -5.45 -3.27 8.96
CA LEU A 116 -5.60 -4.13 7.80
C LEU A 116 -6.99 -4.77 7.75
N THR A 117 -7.54 -4.93 6.54
CA THR A 117 -8.70 -5.78 6.31
C THR A 117 -8.33 -7.25 6.55
N ASN A 118 -9.32 -8.13 6.54
CA ASN A 118 -9.09 -9.58 6.64
C ASN A 118 -8.25 -10.13 5.48
N GLU A 119 -8.24 -9.42 4.35
CA GLU A 119 -7.42 -9.70 3.17
C GLU A 119 -6.00 -9.13 3.27
N GLY A 120 -5.65 -8.46 4.38
CA GLY A 120 -4.35 -7.83 4.58
C GLY A 120 -4.16 -6.52 3.82
N LEU A 121 -5.25 -5.90 3.34
CA LEU A 121 -5.20 -4.63 2.64
C LEU A 121 -5.39 -3.45 3.61
N PRO A 122 -4.78 -2.28 3.36
CA PRO A 122 -4.95 -1.13 4.24
C PRO A 122 -6.41 -0.65 4.35
N ILE A 123 -6.81 -0.30 5.57
CA ILE A 123 -8.11 0.29 5.90
C ILE A 123 -7.97 1.41 6.93
N SER A 124 -8.51 2.59 6.65
CA SER A 124 -8.76 3.63 7.64
C SER A 124 -10.20 3.53 8.16
N LYS A 125 -10.38 3.47 9.49
CA LYS A 125 -11.70 3.51 10.16
C LYS A 125 -11.89 4.86 10.82
N VAL A 126 -12.97 5.56 10.47
CA VAL A 126 -13.30 6.91 10.95
C VAL A 126 -14.60 6.84 11.76
N PHE A 127 -14.54 7.11 13.07
CA PHE A 127 -15.69 6.95 13.96
C PHE A 127 -16.46 8.27 14.15
N VAL A 128 -17.40 8.54 13.24
CA VAL A 128 -18.13 9.80 13.10
C VAL A 128 -18.76 10.24 14.42
N ARG A 129 -19.58 9.40 15.06
CA ARG A 129 -20.27 9.79 16.31
C ARG A 129 -19.27 10.07 17.42
N THR A 130 -18.23 9.26 17.51
CA THR A 130 -17.17 9.42 18.51
C THR A 130 -16.42 10.74 18.31
N ILE A 131 -16.03 11.07 17.07
CA ILE A 131 -15.39 12.35 16.71
C ILE A 131 -16.30 13.54 17.04
N LEU A 132 -17.58 13.46 16.64
CA LEU A 132 -18.54 14.53 16.88
C LEU A 132 -18.80 14.73 18.39
N ALA A 133 -18.86 13.65 19.16
CA ALA A 133 -19.00 13.70 20.62
C ALA A 133 -17.80 14.38 21.29
N ASP A 134 -16.60 14.20 20.73
CA ASP A 134 -15.37 14.88 21.16
C ASP A 134 -15.25 16.33 20.63
N LYS A 135 -16.25 16.81 19.87
CA LYS A 135 -16.28 18.13 19.23
C LYS A 135 -15.09 18.34 18.26
N ALA A 136 -14.56 17.26 17.73
CA ALA A 136 -13.49 17.26 16.73
C ALA A 136 -14.06 17.25 15.30
N SER A 137 -13.18 17.45 14.31
CA SER A 137 -13.57 17.47 12.89
C SER A 137 -13.45 16.09 12.26
N VAL A 138 -14.54 15.61 11.65
CA VAL A 138 -14.58 14.33 10.90
C VAL A 138 -13.61 14.36 9.72
N SER A 139 -13.50 15.47 9.01
CA SER A 139 -12.56 15.59 7.89
C SER A 139 -11.11 15.52 8.34
N VAL A 140 -10.79 16.11 9.50
CA VAL A 140 -9.43 16.05 10.08
C VAL A 140 -9.09 14.63 10.53
N GLY A 141 -10.02 13.93 11.20
CA GLY A 141 -9.82 12.53 11.56
C GLY A 141 -9.61 11.65 10.32
N ALA A 142 -10.43 11.83 9.29
CA ALA A 142 -10.29 11.08 8.04
C ALA A 142 -8.95 11.36 7.33
N THR A 143 -8.55 12.63 7.17
CA THR A 143 -7.29 12.95 6.50
C THR A 143 -6.07 12.53 7.31
N HIS A 144 -6.14 12.55 8.64
CA HIS A 144 -5.09 12.03 9.51
C HIS A 144 -4.81 10.55 9.19
N GLU A 145 -5.84 9.70 9.20
CA GLU A 145 -5.67 8.28 8.90
C GLU A 145 -5.26 8.01 7.45
N ILE A 146 -5.72 8.83 6.50
CA ILE A 146 -5.30 8.72 5.11
C ILE A 146 -3.80 9.03 4.99
N CYS A 147 -3.29 10.02 5.70
CA CYS A 147 -1.87 10.35 5.73
C CYS A 147 -1.03 9.22 6.34
N GLU A 148 -1.47 8.66 7.46
CA GLU A 148 -0.78 7.53 8.08
C GLU A 148 -0.77 6.30 7.17
N MET A 149 -1.94 5.96 6.60
CA MET A 149 -2.08 4.85 5.65
C MET A 149 -1.25 5.06 4.38
N ALA A 150 -0.99 6.30 3.96
CA ALA A 150 -0.13 6.60 2.82
C ALA A 150 1.34 6.30 3.10
N VAL A 151 1.80 6.64 4.31
CA VAL A 151 3.20 6.56 4.70
C VAL A 151 3.58 5.18 5.23
N ASP A 152 2.67 4.51 5.94
CA ASP A 152 2.88 3.18 6.48
C ASP A 152 1.63 2.28 6.29
N PRO A 153 1.29 1.93 5.04
CA PRO A 153 0.06 1.19 4.72
C PRO A 153 -0.06 -0.16 5.42
N PHE A 154 1.07 -0.79 5.72
CA PHE A 154 1.11 -2.14 6.29
C PHE A 154 1.53 -2.17 7.77
N ILE A 155 1.50 -1.00 8.44
CA ILE A 155 1.72 -0.87 9.89
C ILE A 155 3.07 -1.49 10.31
N ASN A 156 4.09 -1.28 9.49
CA ASN A 156 5.42 -1.85 9.71
C ASN A 156 6.30 -0.94 10.57
N SER A 157 5.85 0.28 10.86
CA SER A 157 6.61 1.32 11.54
C SER A 157 5.79 2.01 12.62
N ALA A 158 6.49 2.57 13.61
CA ALA A 158 5.92 3.51 14.56
C ALA A 158 6.87 4.69 14.70
N TYR A 159 6.37 5.90 14.48
CA TYR A 159 7.13 7.13 14.58
C TYR A 159 6.57 7.97 15.74
N GLN A 160 7.45 8.46 16.60
CA GLN A 160 7.06 9.27 17.76
C GLN A 160 7.72 10.64 17.67
N ASP A 161 6.93 11.70 17.85
CA ASP A 161 7.50 13.04 18.01
C ASP A 161 8.12 13.24 19.41
N SER A 162 8.82 14.35 19.61
CA SER A 162 9.43 14.66 20.92
C SER A 162 8.42 14.96 22.02
N GLY A 163 7.14 15.19 21.67
CA GLY A 163 6.01 15.38 22.58
C GLY A 163 5.26 14.10 22.92
N GLY A 164 5.66 12.96 22.36
CA GLY A 164 5.03 11.67 22.58
C GLY A 164 3.76 11.41 21.74
N HIS A 165 3.51 12.15 20.68
CA HIS A 165 2.49 11.80 19.68
C HIS A 165 3.04 10.71 18.76
N LEU A 166 2.23 9.68 18.51
CA LEU A 166 2.59 8.55 17.66
C LEU A 166 1.97 8.72 16.27
N LEU A 167 2.70 8.29 15.25
CA LEU A 167 2.26 8.07 13.87
C LEU A 167 2.56 6.62 13.52
N GLY A 168 1.53 5.82 13.19
CA GLY A 168 1.68 4.39 12.93
C GLY A 168 1.81 3.55 14.21
N GLY A 169 0.78 2.74 14.48
CA GLY A 169 0.69 1.88 15.66
C GLY A 169 -0.40 2.31 16.64
N ARG A 170 -1.17 1.32 17.15
CA ARG A 170 -2.27 1.51 18.11
C ARG A 170 -1.90 2.53 19.19
N ASP A 171 -2.66 3.62 19.26
CA ASP A 171 -2.58 4.64 20.30
C ASP A 171 -2.59 3.99 21.69
N LEU A 172 -1.43 3.93 22.33
CA LEU A 172 -1.27 3.49 23.71
C LEU A 172 -1.20 4.70 24.64
N ARG A 173 -2.16 5.62 24.58
CA ARG A 173 -2.43 6.53 25.71
C ARG A 173 -3.45 5.91 26.65
N SER A 174 -2.97 4.94 27.43
CA SER A 174 -3.54 4.61 28.75
C SER A 174 -2.42 4.55 29.77
N GLY A 175 -2.20 5.70 30.41
CA GLY A 175 -1.39 5.88 31.62
C GLY A 175 -2.00 7.02 32.43
#